data_AF-A0A4Z0S1I7-F1
#
_entry.id   AF-A0A4Z0S1I7-F1
#
_cell.length_a   1.000
_cell.length_b   1.000
_cell.length_c   1.000
_cell.angle_alpha   90.00
_cell.angle_beta   90.00
_cell.angle_gamma   90.00
#
_symmetry.space_group_name_H-M   'P 1'
#
loop_
_entity.id
_entity.type
_entity.pdbx_description
1 polymer ?
#
loop_
_entity_poly.entity_id
_entity_poly.type
_entity_poly.pdbx_seq_one_letter_code
_entity_poly.pdbx_strand_id
1 'polypeptide(L)'
;MGAYGAFWRNYFNFSGRSTRSEFWVPYILNIVIALVLGFLAGPQSSHWWTAPFGIATVVFGLLIIIPMWALIIRRVRDTGVKHVVLWGVLGVIFNIIAFIFGFIPTNQFK
;
A
#
# COMPACT_ATOMS: atom_id res chain seq x y z
N MET A 1 7.57 -3.37 21.64
CA MET A 1 7.97 -3.16 20.23
C MET A 1 6.90 -2.31 19.57
N GLY A 2 7.26 -1.25 18.85
CA GLY A 2 6.27 -0.36 18.22
C GLY A 2 5.40 -1.09 17.18
N ALA A 3 4.17 -0.62 16.95
CA ALA A 3 3.21 -1.25 16.04
C ALA A 3 3.75 -1.42 14.60
N TYR A 4 4.65 -0.54 14.16
CA TYR A 4 5.32 -0.68 12.86
C TYR A 4 6.34 -1.83 12.82
N GLY A 5 7.05 -2.10 13.91
CA GLY A 5 7.92 -3.29 14.00
C GLY A 5 7.13 -4.59 14.00
N ALA A 6 5.96 -4.58 14.64
CA ALA A 6 5.03 -5.73 14.63
C ALA A 6 4.44 -5.97 13.22
N PHE A 7 4.25 -4.91 12.42
CA PHE A 7 3.80 -5.01 11.03
C PHE A 7 4.80 -5.81 10.17
N TRP A 8 6.08 -5.45 10.19
CA TRP A 8 7.11 -6.17 9.44
C TRP A 8 7.39 -7.57 9.99
N ARG A 9 7.27 -7.79 11.30
CA ARG A 9 7.45 -9.11 11.90
C ARG A 9 6.33 -10.09 11.55
N ASN A 10 5.11 -9.58 11.35
CA ASN A 10 3.95 -10.38 10.98
C ASN A 10 3.67 -10.34 9.47
N TYR A 11 4.71 -10.21 8.64
CA TYR A 11 4.60 -10.01 7.21
C TYR A 11 3.78 -11.08 6.47
N PHE A 12 4.05 -12.37 6.75
CA PHE A 12 3.35 -13.52 6.17
C PHE A 12 2.35 -14.17 7.14
N ASN A 13 2.08 -13.54 8.28
CA ASN A 13 1.19 -14.15 9.26
C ASN A 13 -0.27 -13.85 8.87
N PHE A 14 -1.04 -14.81 8.40
CA PHE A 14 -2.46 -14.60 8.07
C PHE A 14 -3.41 -15.02 9.21
N SER A 15 -2.84 -15.39 10.36
CA SER A 15 -3.56 -15.91 11.51
C SER A 15 -3.41 -15.00 12.72
N GLY A 16 -4.41 -15.00 13.59
CA GLY A 16 -4.45 -14.18 14.81
C GLY A 16 -5.29 -12.91 14.69
N ARG A 17 -5.35 -12.19 15.81
CA ARG A 17 -6.13 -10.95 15.99
C ARG A 17 -5.27 -9.73 15.72
N SER A 18 -5.86 -8.70 15.11
CA SER A 18 -5.22 -7.38 14.95
C SER A 18 -6.01 -6.31 15.71
N THR A 19 -5.36 -5.67 16.68
CA THR A 19 -5.93 -4.55 17.42
C THR A 19 -6.11 -3.31 16.52
N ARG A 20 -6.96 -2.36 16.93
CA ARG A 20 -7.22 -1.13 16.14
C ARG A 20 -5.93 -0.34 15.90
N SER A 21 -5.05 -0.27 16.91
CA SER A 21 -3.75 0.39 16.84
C SER A 21 -2.78 -0.31 15.87
N GLU A 22 -2.78 -1.64 15.81
CA GLU A 22 -1.93 -2.40 14.87
C GLU A 22 -2.36 -2.25 13.41
N PHE A 23 -3.59 -1.83 13.16
CA PHE A 23 -4.06 -1.51 11.82
C PHE A 23 -3.72 -0.05 11.44
N TRP A 24 -4.15 0.92 12.26
CA TRP A 24 -4.06 2.34 11.90
C TRP A 24 -2.64 2.88 11.91
N VAL A 25 -1.77 2.42 12.82
CA VAL A 25 -0.39 2.92 12.90
C VAL A 25 0.40 2.62 11.61
N PRO A 26 0.53 1.37 11.14
CA PRO A 26 1.24 1.09 9.89
C PRO A 26 0.51 1.65 8.66
N TYR A 27 -0.82 1.74 8.68
CA TYR A 27 -1.59 2.33 7.59
C TYR A 27 -1.25 3.81 7.39
N ILE A 28 -1.35 4.62 8.44
CA ILE A 28 -1.02 6.05 8.40
C ILE A 28 0.47 6.23 8.09
N LEU A 29 1.35 5.44 8.70
CA LEU A 29 2.78 5.58 8.48
C LEU A 29 3.18 5.28 7.03
N ASN A 30 2.59 4.25 6.41
CA ASN A 30 2.83 3.95 4.99
C ASN A 30 2.29 5.05 4.07
N ILE A 31 1.18 5.70 4.41
CA ILE A 31 0.68 6.89 3.68
C ILE A 31 1.69 8.04 3.78
N VAL A 32 2.18 8.34 4.99
CA VAL A 32 3.18 9.39 5.18
C VAL A 32 4.46 9.09 4.41
N ILE A 33 4.96 7.85 4.45
CA ILE A 33 6.14 7.44 3.69
C ILE A 33 5.90 7.58 2.18
N ALA A 34 4.75 7.15 1.67
CA ALA A 34 4.41 7.29 0.25
C ALA A 34 4.34 8.76 -0.19
N LEU A 35 3.76 9.65 0.64
CA LEU A 35 3.72 11.09 0.37
C LEU A 35 5.11 11.71 0.34
N VAL A 36 5.97 11.38 1.31
CA VAL A 36 7.34 11.87 1.36
C VAL A 36 8.14 11.38 0.15
N LEU A 37 8.03 10.10 -0.20
CA LEU A 37 8.72 9.53 -1.35
C LEU A 37 8.24 10.15 -2.67
N GLY A 38 6.94 10.37 -2.84
CA GLY A 38 6.38 11.04 -4.01
C GLY A 38 6.83 12.50 -4.13
N PHE A 39 6.87 13.23 -3.01
CA PHE A 39 7.35 14.61 -2.97
C PHE A 39 8.84 14.71 -3.31
N LEU A 40 9.65 13.76 -2.85
CA LEU A 40 11.09 13.71 -3.16
C LEU A 40 11.37 13.27 -4.60
N ALA A 41 10.50 12.46 -5.21
CA ALA A 41 10.64 11.99 -6.58
C ALA A 41 10.28 13.04 -7.64
N GLY A 42 9.30 13.90 -7.36
CA GLY A 42 8.78 14.91 -8.31
C GLY A 42 9.83 15.88 -8.90
N PRO A 43 10.78 16.43 -8.11
CA PRO A 43 11.75 17.41 -8.61
C PRO A 43 12.94 16.84 -9.39
N GLN A 44 13.17 15.52 -9.36
CA GLN A 44 14.48 14.95 -9.72
C GLN A 44 14.66 14.59 -11.19
N SER A 45 13.60 14.46 -11.99
CA SER A 45 13.74 14.04 -13.39
C SER A 45 12.46 14.29 -14.21
N SER A 46 12.62 14.44 -15.53
CA SER A 46 11.52 14.50 -16.50
C SER A 46 10.64 13.24 -16.47
N HIS A 47 11.18 12.14 -15.95
CA HIS A 47 10.53 10.84 -15.84
C HIS A 47 10.69 10.29 -14.42
N TRP A 48 9.67 10.50 -13.59
CA TRP A 48 9.63 10.11 -12.18
C TRP A 48 10.04 8.64 -11.90
N TRP A 49 9.81 7.73 -12.84
CA TRP A 49 10.13 6.29 -12.76
C TRP A 49 11.62 5.97 -12.99
N THR A 50 12.41 6.92 -13.47
CA THR A 50 13.87 6.78 -13.64
C THR A 50 14.66 7.40 -12.48
N ALA A 51 14.00 8.20 -11.62
CA ALA A 51 14.63 8.78 -10.44
C ALA A 51 14.82 7.71 -9.33
N PRO A 52 15.93 7.78 -8.57
CA PRO A 52 16.19 6.85 -7.45
C PRO A 52 15.01 6.77 -6.45
N PHE A 53 14.39 7.92 -6.16
CA PHE A 53 13.25 8.00 -5.25
C PHE A 53 11.96 7.47 -5.86
N GLY A 54 11.77 7.57 -7.17
CA GLY A 54 10.62 6.97 -7.85
C GLY A 54 10.69 5.45 -7.85
N ILE A 55 11.87 4.89 -8.15
CA ILE A 55 12.12 3.45 -8.06
C ILE A 55 11.91 2.97 -6.61
N ALA A 56 12.43 3.71 -5.62
CA ALA A 56 12.21 3.40 -4.21
C ALA A 56 10.74 3.43 -3.81
N THR A 57 9.93 4.35 -4.38
CA THR A 57 8.48 4.42 -4.16
C THR A 57 7.78 3.17 -4.68
N VAL A 58 8.13 2.72 -5.88
CA VAL A 58 7.56 1.50 -6.49
C VAL A 58 7.92 0.26 -5.68
N VAL A 59 9.20 0.12 -5.30
CA VAL A 59 9.68 -1.02 -4.49
C VAL A 59 9.02 -1.03 -3.11
N PHE A 60 8.92 0.13 -2.47
CA PHE A 60 8.23 0.27 -1.18
C PHE A 60 6.75 -0.11 -1.31
N GLY A 61 6.08 0.37 -2.35
CA GLY A 61 4.70 0.00 -2.69
C GLY A 61 4.51 -1.50 -2.80
N LEU A 62 5.42 -2.21 -3.47
CA LEU A 62 5.35 -3.67 -3.61
C LEU A 62 5.55 -4.41 -2.27
N LEU A 63 6.49 -3.94 -1.44
CA LEU A 63 6.77 -4.55 -0.14
C LEU A 63 5.62 -4.42 0.86
N ILE A 64 4.88 -3.31 0.83
CA ILE A 64 3.78 -3.09 1.78
C ILE A 64 2.50 -3.85 1.41
N ILE A 65 2.37 -4.36 0.18
CA ILE A 65 1.19 -5.11 -0.28
C ILE A 65 0.97 -6.32 0.63
N ILE A 66 1.90 -7.26 0.68
CA ILE A 66 1.72 -8.52 1.42
C ILE A 66 1.32 -8.32 2.90
N PRO A 67 2.02 -7.48 3.71
CA PRO A 67 1.68 -7.28 5.11
C PRO A 67 0.38 -6.48 5.30
N MET A 68 0.03 -5.56 4.39
CA MET A 68 -1.28 -4.89 4.39
C MET A 68 -2.43 -5.88 4.19
N TRP A 69 -2.26 -6.80 3.24
CA TRP A 69 -3.23 -7.86 3.00
C TRP A 69 -3.38 -8.78 4.22
N ALA A 70 -2.26 -9.15 4.85
CA ALA A 70 -2.27 -9.94 6.08
C ALA A 70 -3.04 -9.23 7.22
N LEU A 71 -2.88 -7.92 7.38
CA LEU A 71 -3.63 -7.13 8.36
C LEU A 71 -5.12 -7.04 8.05
N ILE A 72 -5.49 -6.76 6.80
CA ILE A 72 -6.90 -6.65 6.37
C ILE A 72 -7.61 -7.99 6.59
N ILE A 73 -6.99 -9.10 6.19
CA ILE A 73 -7.56 -10.44 6.37
C ILE A 73 -7.83 -10.75 7.85
N ARG A 74 -6.87 -10.44 8.75
CA ARG A 74 -7.07 -10.62 10.20
C ARG A 74 -8.19 -9.74 10.73
N ARG A 75 -8.18 -8.46 10.37
CA ARG A 75 -9.18 -7.47 10.82
C ARG A 75 -10.60 -7.82 10.38
N VAL A 76 -10.78 -8.30 9.15
CA VAL A 76 -12.11 -8.66 8.65
C VAL A 76 -12.58 -9.99 9.23
N ARG A 77 -11.68 -10.95 9.47
CA ARG A 77 -12.01 -12.18 10.19
C ARG A 77 -12.51 -11.87 11.62
N ASP A 78 -11.92 -10.85 12.26
CA ASP A 78 -12.30 -10.41 13.59
C ASP A 78 -13.64 -9.66 13.67
N THR A 79 -14.11 -9.02 12.59
CA THR A 79 -15.38 -8.29 12.58
C THR A 79 -16.61 -9.15 12.26
N GLY A 80 -16.41 -10.41 11.84
CA GLY A 80 -17.50 -11.35 11.53
C GLY A 80 -18.31 -11.00 10.28
N VAL A 81 -17.95 -9.94 9.56
CA VAL A 81 -18.68 -9.45 8.37
C VAL A 81 -18.05 -10.03 7.11
N LYS A 82 -18.70 -11.05 6.53
CA LYS A 82 -18.21 -11.80 5.35
C LYS A 82 -17.99 -10.93 4.09
N HIS A 83 -18.68 -9.80 3.99
CA HIS A 83 -18.73 -8.99 2.76
C HIS A 83 -17.69 -7.86 2.70
N VAL A 84 -17.08 -7.46 3.81
CA VAL A 84 -16.12 -6.33 3.85
C VAL A 84 -14.78 -6.70 3.19
N VAL A 85 -14.42 -7.99 3.15
CA VAL A 85 -13.24 -8.48 2.41
C VAL A 85 -13.38 -8.17 0.92
N LEU A 86 -14.55 -8.42 0.34
CA LEU A 86 -14.82 -8.17 -1.09
C LEU A 86 -14.61 -6.70 -1.44
N TRP A 87 -15.12 -5.78 -0.63
CA TRP A 87 -14.96 -4.34 -0.86
C TRP A 87 -13.52 -3.85 -0.67
N GLY A 88 -12.80 -4.38 0.33
CA GLY A 88 -11.37 -4.05 0.52
C GLY A 88 -10.49 -4.57 -0.61
N VAL A 89 -10.74 -5.81 -1.06
CA VAL A 89 -10.04 -6.44 -2.20
C VAL A 89 -10.36 -5.70 -3.50
N LEU A 90 -11.62 -5.36 -3.75
CA LEU A 90 -12.05 -4.55 -4.89
C LEU A 90 -11.37 -3.17 -4.89
N GLY A 91 -11.29 -2.50 -3.73
CA GLY A 91 -10.63 -1.20 -3.63
C GLY A 91 -9.14 -1.25 -3.98
N VAL A 92 -8.43 -2.31 -3.61
CA VAL A 92 -7.02 -2.49 -3.96
C VAL A 92 -6.85 -2.87 -5.44
N ILE A 93 -7.69 -3.76 -5.97
CA ILE A 93 -7.72 -4.08 -7.41
C ILE A 93 -7.95 -2.80 -8.22
N PHE A 94 -8.87 -1.94 -7.78
CA PHE A 94 -9.15 -0.67 -8.43
C PHE A 94 -7.95 0.27 -8.41
N ASN A 95 -7.20 0.34 -7.30
CA ASN A 95 -5.98 1.14 -7.22
C ASN A 95 -4.85 0.60 -8.12
N ILE A 96 -4.68 -0.72 -8.21
CA ILE A 96 -3.69 -1.33 -9.10
C ILE A 96 -4.06 -1.08 -10.56
N ILE A 97 -5.33 -1.23 -10.92
CA ILE A 97 -5.84 -0.93 -12.26
C ILE A 97 -5.66 0.56 -12.58
N ALA A 98 -6.05 1.47 -11.69
CA ALA A 98 -5.85 2.91 -11.87
C ALA A 98 -4.38 3.28 -12.04
N PHE A 99 -3.48 2.64 -11.29
CA PHE A 99 -2.03 2.81 -11.44
C PHE A 99 -1.56 2.37 -12.83
N ILE A 100 -2.01 1.21 -13.31
CA ILE A 100 -1.71 0.72 -14.68
C ILE A 100 -2.26 1.68 -15.75
N PHE A 101 -3.49 2.16 -15.59
CA PHE A 101 -4.09 3.15 -16.49
C PHE A 101 -3.34 4.48 -16.50
N GLY A 102 -2.71 4.87 -15.40
CA GLY A 102 -1.85 6.04 -15.32
C GLY A 102 -0.59 5.97 -16.19
N PHE A 103 -0.17 4.76 -16.60
CA PHE A 103 0.94 4.57 -17.55
C PHE A 103 0.51 4.55 -19.01
N ILE A 104 -0.80 4.58 -19.31
CA ILE A 104 -1.26 4.64 -20.69
C ILE A 104 -0.93 6.05 -21.24
N PRO A 105 -0.13 6.16 -22.31
CA PRO A 105 0.19 7.45 -22.90
C PRO A 105 -1.08 8.11 -23.45
N THR A 106 -1.20 9.42 -23.21
CA THR A 106 -2.36 10.20 -23.66
C THR A 106 -2.34 10.31 -25.18
N ASN A 107 -3.48 10.00 -25.81
CA ASN A 107 -3.65 10.08 -27.28
C ASN A 107 -3.75 11.52 -27.81
N GLN A 108 -3.53 12.55 -26.98
CA GLN A 108 -3.70 13.96 -27.33
C GLN A 108 -2.46 14.58 -27.99
N PHE A 109 -1.36 13.84 -28.11
CA PHE A 109 -0.16 14.26 -28.84
C PHE A 109 0.10 13.27 -30.00
N LYS A 110 -0.67 13.41 -31.07
CA LYS A 110 -0.30 12.95 -32.42
C LYS A 110 -0.12 14.16 -33.31
#